data_AF-A0A1B6I1L0-F1
#
_entry.id   AF-A0A1B6I1L0-F1
#
_cell.length_a   1.000
_cell.length_b   1.000
_cell.length_c   1.000
_cell.angle_alpha   90.00
_cell.angle_beta   90.00
_cell.angle_gamma   90.00
#
_symmetry.space_group_name_H-M   'P 1'
#
loop_
_entity.id
_entity.type
_entity.pdbx_description
1 polymer ?
#
loop_
_entity_poly.entity_id
_entity_poly.type
_entity_poly.pdbx_seq_one_letter_code
_entity_poly.pdbx_strand_id
1 'polypeptide(L)'
;HGRSAVNVFLVTAQLGFCCVYMVFVTSTTHQILKYFGFEIEIHLNMVFTLAFVMGFILIRNLKYLAPVSLFATFTMIVGVALTLYISSKDLPPISSRHAFPTSLHQLPLFFGTIIYAYEGISLVLPLQTEMKNPEKFNSPLGVLNVGNIIVTMLMLIVGFIGYLKYGEHVEGSLTLNLPQDYTLSQFVKIAIAIGILLTYPLMFYVPVALIWPAVVDRWGPFEKPALYEYILRILLCLLTFVLAEVIPNLS
;
A
#
# COMPACT_ATOMS: atom_id res chain seq x y z
N HIS A 1 10.97 26.14 10.51
CA HIS A 1 11.77 24.91 10.64
C HIS A 1 10.92 23.65 10.85
N GLY A 2 10.07 23.56 11.89
CA GLY A 2 9.26 22.33 12.15
C GLY A 2 8.37 21.85 11.00
N ARG A 3 7.61 22.75 10.36
CA ARG A 3 6.71 22.39 9.23
C ARG A 3 7.46 21.77 8.03
N SER A 4 8.67 22.25 7.74
CA SER A 4 9.48 21.72 6.64
C SER A 4 10.01 20.32 6.96
N ALA A 5 10.47 20.10 8.20
CA ALA A 5 10.90 18.76 8.64
C ALA A 5 9.75 17.75 8.57
N VAL A 6 8.56 18.10 9.06
CA VAL A 6 7.37 17.24 8.99
C VAL A 6 7.03 16.88 7.54
N ASN A 7 7.01 17.86 6.63
CA ASN A 7 6.73 17.60 5.22
C ASN A 7 7.76 16.65 4.58
N VAL A 8 9.06 16.78 4.91
CA VAL A 8 10.10 15.89 4.41
C VAL A 8 9.89 14.46 4.89
N PHE A 9 9.56 14.27 6.18
CA PHE A 9 9.26 12.93 6.71
C PHE A 9 8.01 12.32 6.09
N LEU A 10 6.94 13.09 5.92
CA LEU A 10 5.71 12.65 5.28
C LEU A 10 5.96 12.23 3.82
N VAL A 11 6.69 13.03 3.06
CA VAL A 11 7.06 12.71 1.67
C VAL A 11 7.91 11.44 1.62
N THR A 12 8.91 11.33 2.50
CA THR A 12 9.81 10.17 2.53
C THR A 12 9.04 8.89 2.86
N ALA A 13 8.18 8.92 3.88
CA ALA A 13 7.34 7.79 4.25
C ALA A 13 6.43 7.38 3.08
N GLN A 14 5.76 8.35 2.47
CA GLN A 14 4.80 8.12 1.39
C GLN A 14 5.45 7.55 0.12
N LEU A 15 6.65 8.03 -0.24
CA LEU A 15 7.43 7.43 -1.31
C LEU A 15 7.88 6.01 -0.96
N GLY A 16 8.22 5.75 0.31
CA GLY A 16 8.50 4.41 0.81
C GLY A 16 7.31 3.45 0.64
N PHE A 17 6.10 3.90 0.93
CA PHE A 17 4.87 3.10 0.74
C PHE A 17 4.62 2.78 -0.73
N CYS A 18 4.86 3.75 -1.62
CA CYS A 18 4.84 3.53 -3.06
C CYS A 18 5.87 2.48 -3.51
N CYS A 19 7.03 2.39 -2.86
CA CYS A 19 8.02 1.33 -3.13
C CYS A 19 7.47 -0.04 -2.72
N VAL A 20 6.94 -0.16 -1.48
CA VAL A 20 6.38 -1.42 -0.96
C VAL A 20 5.24 -1.93 -1.85
N TYR A 21 4.36 -1.03 -2.31
CA TYR A 21 3.27 -1.38 -3.23
C TYR A 21 3.81 -1.95 -4.55
N MET A 22 4.86 -1.34 -5.11
CA MET A 22 5.47 -1.80 -6.35
C MET A 22 6.10 -3.19 -6.20
N VAL A 23 6.85 -3.43 -5.11
CA VAL A 23 7.43 -4.74 -4.82
C VAL A 23 6.33 -5.78 -4.60
N PHE A 24 5.32 -5.48 -3.79
CA PHE A 24 4.23 -6.41 -3.52
C PHE A 24 3.49 -6.81 -4.79
N VAL A 25 3.13 -5.84 -5.64
CA VAL A 25 2.44 -6.12 -6.90
C VAL A 25 3.33 -6.96 -7.79
N THR A 26 4.62 -6.63 -7.90
CA THR A 26 5.59 -7.39 -8.71
C THR A 26 5.71 -8.84 -8.23
N SER A 27 5.92 -9.09 -6.93
CA SER A 27 6.03 -10.45 -6.40
C SER A 27 4.71 -11.22 -6.58
N THR A 28 3.57 -10.55 -6.40
CA THR A 28 2.25 -11.18 -6.56
C THR A 28 1.96 -11.54 -8.02
N THR A 29 2.21 -10.63 -8.96
CA THR A 29 2.02 -10.89 -10.39
C THR A 29 3.01 -11.94 -10.90
N HIS A 30 4.24 -11.95 -10.40
CA HIS A 30 5.21 -13.00 -10.72
C HIS A 30 4.71 -14.39 -10.29
N GLN A 31 4.16 -14.53 -9.08
CA GLN A 31 3.56 -15.80 -8.61
C GLN A 31 2.34 -16.21 -9.46
N ILE A 32 1.50 -15.25 -9.88
CA ILE A 32 0.35 -15.52 -10.75
C ILE A 32 0.82 -15.98 -12.14
N LEU A 33 1.78 -15.29 -12.74
CA LEU A 33 2.32 -15.62 -14.06
C LEU A 33 2.95 -17.02 -14.08
N LYS A 34 3.73 -17.34 -13.04
CA LYS A 34 4.33 -18.66 -12.87
C LYS A 34 3.27 -19.77 -12.80
N TYR A 35 2.15 -19.53 -12.10
CA TYR A 35 1.03 -20.48 -12.04
C TYR A 35 0.42 -20.76 -13.43
N PHE A 36 0.33 -19.75 -14.29
CA PHE A 36 -0.15 -19.91 -15.67
C PHE A 36 0.92 -20.45 -16.66
N GLY A 37 2.11 -20.81 -16.17
CA GLY A 37 3.20 -21.35 -16.98
C GLY A 37 4.08 -20.30 -17.68
N PHE A 38 3.96 -19.02 -17.32
CA PHE A 38 4.83 -17.96 -17.82
C PHE A 38 6.03 -17.78 -16.88
N GLU A 39 7.22 -18.14 -17.35
CA GLU A 39 8.48 -17.93 -16.61
C GLU A 39 9.11 -16.59 -17.05
N ILE A 40 8.67 -15.51 -16.40
CA ILE A 40 9.21 -14.17 -16.62
C ILE A 40 10.12 -13.82 -15.43
N GLU A 41 11.33 -13.33 -15.72
CA GLU A 41 12.25 -12.83 -14.69
C GLU A 41 11.61 -11.73 -13.84
N ILE A 42 11.83 -11.75 -12.52
CA ILE A 42 11.18 -10.83 -11.59
C ILE A 42 11.50 -9.35 -11.90
N HIS A 43 12.72 -9.05 -12.33
CA HIS A 43 13.16 -7.71 -12.73
C HIS A 43 12.38 -7.21 -13.96
N LEU A 44 12.16 -8.08 -14.95
CA LEU A 44 11.36 -7.74 -16.12
C LEU A 44 9.88 -7.53 -15.75
N ASN A 45 9.35 -8.36 -14.84
CA ASN A 45 8.00 -8.18 -14.31
C ASN A 45 7.83 -6.86 -13.52
N MET A 46 8.90 -6.39 -12.88
CA MET A 46 8.92 -5.10 -12.20
C MET A 46 8.84 -3.93 -13.19
N VAL A 47 9.52 -4.04 -14.34
CA VAL A 47 9.42 -3.05 -15.43
C VAL A 47 8.00 -2.99 -15.99
N PHE A 48 7.31 -4.13 -16.16
CA PHE A 48 5.90 -4.13 -16.55
C PHE A 48 5.00 -3.48 -15.50
N THR A 49 5.26 -3.75 -14.22
CA THR A 49 4.54 -3.12 -13.11
C THR A 49 4.76 -1.60 -13.10
N LEU A 50 5.99 -1.13 -13.32
CA LEU A 50 6.33 0.28 -13.49
C LEU A 50 5.55 0.91 -14.64
N ALA A 51 5.56 0.28 -15.83
CA ALA A 51 4.87 0.81 -17.00
C ALA A 51 3.36 0.97 -16.73
N PHE A 52 2.76 0.00 -16.05
CA PHE A 52 1.35 0.07 -15.65
C PHE A 52 1.12 1.22 -14.67
N VAL A 53 1.85 1.25 -13.55
CA VAL A 53 1.74 2.29 -12.53
C VAL A 53 1.94 3.69 -13.11
N MET A 54 2.93 3.85 -14.00
CA MET A 54 3.25 5.11 -14.65
C MET A 54 2.07 5.66 -15.45
N GLY A 55 1.26 4.81 -16.09
CA GLY A 55 0.05 5.25 -16.77
C GLY A 55 -1.01 5.83 -15.80
N PHE A 56 -1.18 5.21 -14.63
CA PHE A 56 -2.21 5.60 -13.68
C PHE A 56 -1.84 6.82 -12.83
N ILE A 57 -0.55 7.04 -12.50
CA ILE A 57 -0.11 8.21 -11.71
C ILE A 57 -0.25 9.54 -12.46
N LEU A 58 -0.44 9.51 -13.79
CA LEU A 58 -0.67 10.71 -14.60
C LEU A 58 -2.09 11.28 -14.37
N ILE A 59 -2.98 10.53 -13.70
CA ILE A 59 -4.29 11.03 -13.32
C ILE A 59 -4.13 12.08 -12.21
N ARG A 60 -4.37 13.35 -12.55
CA ARG A 60 -4.19 14.48 -11.62
C ARG A 60 -5.39 14.75 -10.72
N ASN A 61 -6.60 14.40 -11.17
CA ASN A 61 -7.83 14.81 -10.51
C ASN A 61 -8.41 13.68 -9.66
N LEU A 62 -8.35 13.86 -8.34
CA LEU A 62 -8.86 12.94 -7.31
C LEU A 62 -10.33 12.53 -7.53
N LYS A 63 -11.16 13.39 -8.15
CA LYS A 63 -12.56 13.07 -8.40
C LYS A 63 -12.74 11.89 -9.35
N TYR A 64 -11.83 11.69 -10.30
CA TYR A 64 -11.84 10.50 -11.16
C TYR A 64 -11.28 9.26 -10.45
N LEU A 65 -10.44 9.46 -9.43
CA LEU A 65 -9.89 8.36 -8.64
C LEU A 65 -10.89 7.83 -7.62
N ALA A 66 -11.87 8.62 -7.17
CA ALA A 66 -12.86 8.18 -6.18
C ALA A 66 -13.66 6.92 -6.59
N PRO A 67 -14.31 6.82 -7.76
CA PRO A 67 -15.04 5.60 -8.15
C PRO A 67 -14.11 4.40 -8.37
N VAL A 68 -12.92 4.65 -8.92
CA VAL A 68 -11.89 3.62 -9.12
C VAL A 68 -11.39 3.07 -7.77
N SER A 69 -11.14 3.96 -6.82
CA SER A 69 -10.73 3.61 -5.46
C SER A 69 -11.82 2.88 -4.70
N LEU A 70 -13.10 3.22 -4.92
CA LEU A 70 -14.21 2.49 -4.29
C LEU A 70 -14.26 1.04 -4.78
N PHE A 71 -14.14 0.84 -6.10
CA PHE A 71 -14.03 -0.49 -6.68
C PHE A 71 -12.79 -1.24 -6.15
N ALA A 72 -11.64 -0.58 -6.12
CA ALA A 72 -10.40 -1.14 -5.59
C ALA A 72 -10.52 -1.59 -4.13
N THR A 73 -11.13 -0.75 -3.29
CA THR A 73 -11.42 -1.06 -1.88
C THR A 73 -12.35 -2.26 -1.75
N PHE A 74 -13.39 -2.35 -2.58
CA PHE A 74 -14.28 -3.51 -2.61
C PHE A 74 -13.51 -4.79 -2.97
N THR A 75 -12.71 -4.76 -4.04
CA THR A 75 -11.88 -5.90 -4.46
C THR A 75 -10.88 -6.29 -3.36
N MET A 76 -10.29 -5.30 -2.67
CA MET A 76 -9.39 -5.53 -1.54
C MET A 76 -10.11 -6.20 -0.36
N ILE A 77 -11.31 -5.75 0.01
CA ILE A 77 -12.11 -6.36 1.08
C ILE A 77 -12.40 -7.82 0.75
N VAL A 78 -12.81 -8.12 -0.49
CA VAL A 78 -13.05 -9.49 -0.95
C VAL A 78 -11.77 -10.32 -0.87
N GLY A 79 -10.64 -9.78 -1.34
CA GLY A 79 -9.34 -10.44 -1.29
C GLY A 79 -8.89 -10.77 0.14
N VAL A 80 -9.03 -9.81 1.07
CA VAL A 80 -8.71 -10.00 2.49
C VAL A 80 -9.64 -11.03 3.12
N ALA A 81 -10.95 -10.95 2.87
CA ALA A 81 -11.92 -11.91 3.41
C ALA A 81 -11.63 -13.35 2.95
N LEU A 82 -11.29 -13.54 1.67
CA LEU A 82 -10.90 -14.84 1.14
C LEU A 82 -9.54 -15.30 1.65
N THR A 83 -8.57 -14.39 1.82
CA THR A 83 -7.27 -14.68 2.45
C THR A 83 -7.47 -15.22 3.87
N LEU A 84 -8.33 -14.56 4.65
CA LEU A 84 -8.72 -14.99 5.99
C LEU A 84 -9.41 -16.35 5.97
N TYR A 85 -10.34 -16.56 5.04
CA TYR A 85 -11.03 -17.84 4.88
C TYR A 85 -10.06 -19.00 4.61
N ILE A 86 -9.11 -18.82 3.68
CA ILE A 86 -8.10 -19.84 3.35
C ILE A 86 -7.16 -20.06 4.54
N SER A 87 -6.68 -18.97 5.15
CA SER A 87 -5.70 -19.04 6.26
C SER A 87 -6.30 -19.59 7.55
N SER A 88 -7.63 -19.52 7.72
CA SER A 88 -8.33 -20.08 8.88
C SER A 88 -8.58 -21.58 8.79
N LYS A 89 -8.26 -22.24 7.67
CA LYS A 89 -8.33 -23.70 7.54
C LYS A 89 -7.12 -24.35 8.19
N ASP A 90 -7.33 -25.46 8.89
CA ASP A 90 -6.27 -26.27 9.51
C ASP A 90 -5.30 -25.42 10.35
N LEU A 91 -5.86 -24.63 11.27
CA LEU A 91 -5.10 -23.80 12.19
C LEU A 91 -4.42 -24.68 13.26
N PRO A 92 -3.12 -24.48 13.53
CA PRO A 92 -2.44 -25.16 14.61
C PRO A 92 -2.93 -24.63 15.97
N PRO A 93 -2.71 -25.37 17.08
CA PRO A 93 -3.01 -24.89 18.42
C PRO A 93 -2.28 -23.59 18.75
N ILE A 94 -2.94 -22.67 19.47
CA ILE A 94 -2.35 -21.37 19.86
C ILE A 94 -1.05 -21.56 20.66
N SER A 95 -0.97 -22.62 21.47
CA SER A 95 0.23 -22.98 22.25
C SER A 95 1.44 -23.35 21.40
N SER A 96 1.28 -23.58 20.09
CA SER A 96 2.39 -23.87 19.17
C SER A 96 3.13 -22.64 18.68
N ARG A 97 2.70 -21.42 19.06
CA ARG A 97 3.28 -20.15 18.63
C ARG A 97 3.84 -19.36 19.80
N HIS A 98 4.93 -18.64 19.57
CA HIS A 98 5.46 -17.70 20.56
C HIS A 98 4.51 -16.50 20.69
N ALA A 99 4.01 -16.25 21.90
CA ALA A 99 3.13 -15.11 22.16
C ALA A 99 3.89 -13.76 22.20
N PHE A 100 5.21 -13.80 22.41
CA PHE A 100 6.07 -12.63 22.53
C PHE A 100 7.25 -12.72 21.56
N PRO A 101 7.81 -11.58 21.13
CA PRO A 101 8.99 -11.55 20.29
C PRO A 101 10.12 -12.36 20.92
N THR A 102 10.74 -13.24 20.13
CA THR A 102 11.85 -14.07 20.59
C THR A 102 13.15 -13.28 20.71
N SER A 103 13.22 -12.10 20.08
CA SER A 103 14.38 -11.21 20.10
C SER A 103 14.00 -9.73 20.16
N LEU A 104 14.76 -8.94 20.90
CA LEU A 104 14.61 -7.47 20.96
C LEU A 104 14.82 -6.80 19.59
N HIS A 105 15.55 -7.45 18.67
CA HIS A 105 15.75 -6.94 17.31
C HIS A 105 14.48 -6.97 16.45
N GLN A 106 13.44 -7.72 16.83
CA GLN A 106 12.16 -7.76 16.12
C GLN A 106 11.26 -6.56 16.49
N LEU A 107 11.54 -5.87 17.61
CA LEU A 107 10.71 -4.76 18.08
C LEU A 107 10.71 -3.57 17.10
N PRO A 108 11.85 -3.09 16.55
CA PRO A 108 11.84 -2.02 15.56
C PRO A 108 11.02 -2.36 14.31
N LEU A 109 11.14 -3.60 13.81
CA LEU A 109 10.35 -4.06 12.65
C LEU A 109 8.85 -4.08 12.98
N PHE A 110 8.48 -4.60 14.15
CA PHE A 110 7.09 -4.60 14.62
C PHE A 110 6.48 -3.20 14.70
N PHE A 111 7.17 -2.26 15.35
CA PHE A 111 6.70 -0.87 15.43
C PHE A 111 6.66 -0.20 14.06
N GLY A 112 7.65 -0.48 13.20
CA GLY A 112 7.66 0.00 11.81
C GLY A 112 6.44 -0.48 11.01
N THR A 113 6.10 -1.76 11.13
CA THR A 113 4.92 -2.35 10.47
C THR A 113 3.62 -1.75 11.01
N ILE A 114 3.52 -1.48 12.32
CA ILE A 114 2.35 -0.78 12.88
C ILE A 114 2.25 0.64 12.33
N ILE A 115 3.35 1.39 12.29
CA ILE A 115 3.33 2.76 11.75
C ILE A 115 2.93 2.76 10.27
N TYR A 116 3.45 1.81 9.48
CA TYR A 116 3.05 1.59 8.09
C TYR A 116 1.56 1.29 7.97
N ALA A 117 1.03 0.42 8.83
CA ALA A 117 -0.39 0.07 8.85
C ALA A 117 -1.34 1.27 9.07
N TYR A 118 -0.88 2.34 9.74
CA TYR A 118 -1.64 3.57 9.98
C TYR A 118 -1.19 4.77 9.11
N GLU A 119 -0.63 4.51 7.93
CA GLU A 119 -0.16 5.53 6.99
C GLU A 119 -1.23 6.51 6.45
N GLY A 120 -2.52 6.17 6.59
CA GLY A 120 -3.64 6.99 6.13
C GLY A 120 -3.77 8.37 6.79
N ILE A 121 -2.99 8.67 7.82
CA ILE A 121 -2.97 9.97 8.51
C ILE A 121 -2.66 11.14 7.57
N SER A 122 -1.86 10.92 6.52
CA SER A 122 -1.48 11.95 5.55
C SER A 122 -2.67 12.40 4.68
N LEU A 123 -3.70 11.57 4.57
CA LEU A 123 -4.93 11.82 3.81
C LEU A 123 -6.04 12.45 4.67
N VAL A 124 -5.89 12.52 5.99
CA VAL A 124 -6.94 12.99 6.89
C VAL A 124 -7.42 14.40 6.57
N LEU A 125 -6.50 15.35 6.38
CA LEU A 125 -6.87 16.75 6.11
C LEU A 125 -7.51 16.95 4.72
N PRO A 126 -6.93 16.40 3.62
CA PRO A 126 -7.59 16.42 2.32
C PRO A 126 -8.99 15.78 2.34
N LEU A 127 -9.13 14.62 3.01
CA LEU A 127 -10.41 13.93 3.11
C LEU A 127 -11.44 14.75 3.88
N GLN A 128 -11.05 15.34 5.02
CA GLN A 128 -11.95 16.18 5.81
C GLN A 128 -12.47 17.38 5.01
N THR A 129 -11.61 18.00 4.20
CA THR A 129 -11.96 19.20 3.41
C THR A 129 -12.94 18.87 2.27
N GLU A 130 -12.86 17.65 1.72
CA GLU A 130 -13.74 17.19 0.64
C GLU A 130 -15.08 16.57 1.15
N MET A 131 -15.26 16.45 2.47
CA MET A 131 -16.52 15.95 3.02
C MET A 131 -17.65 16.98 2.91
N LYS A 132 -18.86 16.51 2.60
CA LYS A 132 -20.07 17.34 2.64
C LYS A 132 -20.31 18.00 4.01
N ASN A 133 -19.92 17.32 5.08
CA ASN A 133 -20.10 17.74 6.48
C ASN A 133 -18.76 17.55 7.25
N PRO A 134 -17.76 18.45 7.07
CA PRO A 134 -16.43 18.31 7.67
C PRO A 134 -16.41 18.24 9.20
N GLU A 135 -17.41 18.84 9.85
CA GLU A 135 -17.58 18.85 11.31
C GLU A 135 -17.89 17.46 11.89
N LYS A 136 -18.43 16.55 11.07
CA LYS A 136 -18.70 15.16 11.48
C LYS A 136 -17.49 14.25 11.34
N PHE A 137 -16.37 14.72 10.79
CA PHE A 137 -15.18 13.90 10.59
C PHE A 137 -14.53 13.48 11.92
N ASN A 138 -14.37 14.43 12.85
CA ASN A 138 -13.73 14.25 14.16
C ASN A 138 -14.72 14.10 15.33
N SER A 139 -16.02 13.92 15.07
CA SER A 139 -16.99 13.70 16.15
C SER A 139 -16.71 12.34 16.85
N PRO A 140 -17.22 12.10 18.08
CA PRO A 140 -16.94 10.86 18.81
C PRO A 140 -17.28 9.59 18.02
N LEU A 141 -18.39 9.59 17.27
CA LEU A 141 -18.79 8.56 16.31
C LEU A 141 -18.59 9.03 14.86
N GLY A 142 -17.59 9.88 14.65
CA GLY A 142 -17.23 10.45 13.36
C GLY A 142 -16.50 9.46 12.48
N VAL A 143 -16.33 9.85 11.22
CA VAL A 143 -15.72 9.01 10.18
C VAL A 143 -14.33 8.52 10.59
N LEU A 144 -13.53 9.39 11.22
CA LEU A 144 -12.17 9.04 11.64
C LEU A 144 -12.17 7.96 12.73
N ASN A 145 -12.94 8.14 13.80
CA ASN A 145 -12.94 7.21 14.93
C ASN A 145 -13.52 5.84 14.56
N VAL A 146 -14.67 5.82 13.88
CA VAL A 146 -15.31 4.58 13.44
C VAL A 146 -14.43 3.85 12.42
N GLY A 147 -13.86 4.59 11.45
CA GLY A 147 -12.94 4.02 10.47
C GLY A 147 -11.71 3.40 11.13
N ASN A 148 -11.07 4.11 12.07
CA ASN A 148 -9.90 3.60 12.78
C ASN A 148 -10.21 2.33 13.59
N ILE A 149 -11.35 2.26 14.28
CA ILE A 149 -11.74 1.05 15.05
C ILE A 149 -11.90 -0.15 14.10
N ILE A 150 -12.61 0.03 12.97
CA ILE A 150 -12.82 -1.05 12.01
C ILE A 150 -11.50 -1.55 11.43
N VAL A 151 -10.63 -0.63 10.98
CA VAL A 151 -9.32 -0.99 10.41
C VAL A 151 -8.43 -1.68 11.44
N THR A 152 -8.40 -1.18 12.68
CA THR A 152 -7.64 -1.78 13.78
C THR A 152 -8.08 -3.22 14.04
N MET A 153 -9.39 -3.47 14.12
CA MET A 153 -9.93 -4.82 14.35
C MET A 153 -9.60 -5.75 13.18
N LEU A 154 -9.72 -5.29 11.94
CA LEU A 154 -9.35 -6.06 10.76
C LEU A 154 -7.86 -6.44 10.78
N MET A 155 -6.98 -5.48 11.10
CA MET A 155 -5.54 -5.72 11.17
C MET A 155 -5.16 -6.69 12.28
N LEU A 156 -5.80 -6.60 13.45
CA LEU A 156 -5.60 -7.56 14.54
C LEU A 156 -6.03 -8.98 14.13
N ILE A 157 -7.18 -9.13 13.47
CA ILE A 157 -7.69 -10.44 13.02
C ILE A 157 -6.75 -11.04 11.96
N VAL A 158 -6.38 -10.24 10.94
CA VAL A 158 -5.47 -10.68 9.86
C VAL A 158 -4.10 -11.03 10.41
N GLY A 159 -3.53 -10.18 11.27
CA GLY A 159 -2.22 -10.42 11.89
C GLY A 159 -2.23 -11.66 12.77
N PHE A 160 -3.27 -11.83 13.60
CA PHE A 160 -3.39 -12.98 14.49
C PHE A 160 -3.55 -14.29 13.71
N ILE A 161 -4.50 -14.35 12.76
CA ILE A 161 -4.74 -15.56 11.96
C ILE A 161 -3.54 -15.88 11.09
N GLY A 162 -2.94 -14.87 10.46
CA GLY A 162 -1.76 -15.04 9.62
C GLY A 162 -0.57 -15.61 10.38
N TYR A 163 -0.25 -15.04 11.54
CA TYR A 163 0.82 -15.56 12.39
C TYR A 163 0.49 -16.93 12.98
N LEU A 164 -0.76 -17.17 13.38
CA LEU A 164 -1.17 -18.49 13.86
C LEU A 164 -0.97 -19.57 12.78
N LYS A 165 -1.37 -19.28 11.53
CA LYS A 165 -1.24 -20.22 10.41
C LYS A 165 0.22 -20.43 9.99
N TYR A 166 0.95 -19.36 9.67
CA TYR A 166 2.25 -19.43 9.01
C TYR A 166 3.44 -19.33 9.97
N GLY A 167 3.24 -18.84 11.21
CA GLY A 167 4.30 -18.71 12.22
C GLY A 167 5.44 -17.83 11.74
N GLU A 168 6.67 -18.26 12.01
CA GLU A 168 7.90 -17.57 11.60
C GLU A 168 8.14 -17.57 10.08
N HIS A 169 7.36 -18.33 9.31
CA HIS A 169 7.46 -18.39 7.84
C HIS A 169 6.52 -17.42 7.14
N VAL A 170 5.91 -16.48 7.87
CA VAL A 170 5.10 -15.42 7.27
C VAL A 170 5.99 -14.54 6.40
N GLU A 171 5.58 -14.33 5.15
CA GLU A 171 6.26 -13.45 4.20
C GLU A 171 5.91 -11.99 4.47
N GLY A 172 6.54 -11.07 3.74
CA GLY A 172 6.26 -9.62 3.85
C GLY A 172 4.79 -9.22 3.62
N SER A 173 3.99 -10.12 3.03
CA SER A 173 2.53 -10.02 3.00
C SER A 173 1.88 -11.39 3.07
N LEU A 174 0.80 -11.50 3.85
CA LEU A 174 0.05 -12.74 4.03
C LEU A 174 -0.44 -13.35 2.70
N THR A 175 -0.73 -12.51 1.70
CA THR A 175 -1.17 -12.95 0.38
C THR A 175 -0.10 -13.77 -0.35
N LEU A 176 1.19 -13.48 -0.11
CA LEU A 176 2.30 -14.20 -0.73
C LEU A 176 2.45 -15.62 -0.15
N ASN A 177 2.04 -15.84 1.10
CA ASN A 177 2.02 -17.16 1.74
C ASN A 177 0.90 -18.08 1.23
N LEU A 178 -0.08 -17.57 0.49
CA LEU A 178 -1.18 -18.39 0.01
C LEU A 178 -0.68 -19.50 -0.95
N PRO A 179 -1.15 -20.75 -0.79
CA PRO A 179 -0.69 -21.88 -1.61
C PRO A 179 -0.84 -21.59 -3.09
N GLN A 180 0.21 -21.85 -3.87
CA GLN A 180 0.23 -21.50 -5.30
C GLN A 180 -0.65 -22.44 -6.13
N ASP A 181 -0.84 -23.69 -5.70
CA ASP A 181 -1.50 -24.71 -6.51
C ASP A 181 -3.03 -24.56 -6.58
N TYR A 182 -3.63 -23.75 -5.70
CA TYR A 182 -5.09 -23.57 -5.67
C TYR A 182 -5.54 -22.40 -6.52
N THR A 183 -6.49 -22.66 -7.42
CA THR A 183 -7.14 -21.62 -8.23
C THR A 183 -7.72 -20.49 -7.39
N LEU A 184 -8.30 -20.80 -6.22
CA LEU A 184 -8.86 -19.79 -5.32
C LEU A 184 -7.78 -18.82 -4.81
N SER A 185 -6.59 -19.30 -4.45
CA SER A 185 -5.46 -18.44 -4.04
C SER A 185 -5.06 -17.47 -5.16
N GLN A 186 -5.12 -17.91 -6.41
CA GLN A 186 -4.80 -17.07 -7.56
C GLN A 186 -5.83 -15.96 -7.77
N PHE A 187 -7.12 -16.27 -7.62
CA PHE A 187 -8.17 -15.24 -7.63
C PHE A 187 -7.97 -14.20 -6.52
N VAL A 188 -7.56 -14.64 -5.33
CA VAL A 188 -7.26 -13.73 -4.21
C VAL A 188 -6.06 -12.84 -4.52
N LYS A 189 -4.97 -13.42 -5.03
CA LYS A 189 -3.77 -12.68 -5.45
C LYS A 189 -4.11 -11.63 -6.51
N ILE A 190 -4.90 -12.00 -7.52
CA ILE A 190 -5.36 -11.09 -8.58
C ILE A 190 -6.21 -9.96 -8.00
N ALA A 191 -7.17 -10.29 -7.12
CA ALA A 191 -8.04 -9.30 -6.49
C ALA A 191 -7.25 -8.27 -5.69
N ILE A 192 -6.32 -8.73 -4.83
CA ILE A 192 -5.48 -7.85 -4.01
C ILE A 192 -4.52 -7.03 -4.87
N ALA A 193 -3.88 -7.64 -5.88
CA ALA A 193 -2.98 -6.93 -6.79
C ALA A 193 -3.70 -5.82 -7.56
N ILE A 194 -4.91 -6.08 -8.09
CA ILE A 194 -5.75 -5.07 -8.73
C ILE A 194 -6.14 -3.97 -7.73
N GLY A 195 -6.55 -4.35 -6.51
CA GLY A 195 -6.88 -3.37 -5.46
C GLY A 195 -5.72 -2.42 -5.15
N ILE A 196 -4.50 -2.94 -5.04
CA ILE A 196 -3.30 -2.13 -4.80
C ILE A 196 -2.95 -1.26 -6.00
N LEU A 197 -2.97 -1.82 -7.21
CA LEU A 197 -2.69 -1.09 -8.44
C LEU A 197 -3.66 0.09 -8.63
N LEU A 198 -4.94 -0.10 -8.37
CA LEU A 198 -5.96 0.94 -8.52
C LEU A 198 -5.94 1.98 -7.39
N THR A 199 -5.42 1.65 -6.21
CA THR A 199 -5.22 2.60 -5.10
C THR A 199 -3.87 3.32 -5.16
N TYR A 200 -2.90 2.81 -5.92
CA TYR A 200 -1.58 3.42 -6.09
C TYR A 200 -1.61 4.91 -6.46
N PRO A 201 -2.45 5.39 -7.41
CA PRO A 201 -2.46 6.80 -7.79
C PRO A 201 -2.91 7.73 -6.65
N LEU A 202 -3.79 7.23 -5.77
CA LEU A 202 -4.22 7.97 -4.59
C LEU A 202 -3.05 8.09 -3.59
N MET A 203 -2.29 7.01 -3.39
CA MET A 203 -1.09 7.04 -2.55
C MET A 203 0.00 7.96 -3.13
N PHE A 204 0.16 7.93 -4.45
CA PHE A 204 1.14 8.77 -5.14
C PHE A 204 0.70 10.25 -5.27
N TYR A 205 -0.60 10.55 -5.06
CA TYR A 205 -1.10 11.92 -5.06
C TYR A 205 -0.56 12.74 -3.87
N VAL A 206 -0.49 12.14 -2.68
CA VAL A 206 -0.07 12.83 -1.44
C VAL A 206 1.34 13.43 -1.52
N PRO A 207 2.41 12.69 -1.89
CA PRO A 207 3.75 13.25 -1.93
C PRO A 207 3.85 14.32 -3.04
N VAL A 208 3.15 14.13 -4.16
CA VAL A 208 3.09 15.13 -5.24
C VAL A 208 2.40 16.41 -4.75
N ALA A 209 1.30 16.30 -4.01
CA ALA A 209 0.58 17.44 -3.46
C ALA A 209 1.40 18.22 -2.40
N LEU A 210 2.34 17.55 -1.71
CA LEU A 210 3.26 18.19 -0.77
C LEU A 210 4.48 18.82 -1.48
N ILE A 211 5.05 18.15 -2.48
CA ILE A 211 6.26 18.61 -3.18
C ILE A 211 5.93 19.71 -4.19
N TRP A 212 4.85 19.56 -4.96
CA TRP A 212 4.54 20.45 -6.08
C TRP A 212 4.44 21.94 -5.68
N PRO A 213 3.71 22.33 -4.61
CA PRO A 213 3.69 23.73 -4.16
C PRO A 213 5.07 24.25 -3.77
N ALA A 214 5.91 23.42 -3.14
CA ALA A 214 7.27 23.82 -2.74
C ALA A 214 8.21 24.01 -3.95
N VAL A 215 8.03 23.22 -5.01
CA VAL A 215 8.73 23.36 -6.30
C VAL A 215 8.35 24.68 -6.98
N VAL A 216 7.05 25.00 -7.02
CA VAL A 216 6.54 26.25 -7.62
C VAL A 216 6.99 27.48 -6.85
N ASP A 217 6.98 27.44 -5.51
CA ASP A 217 7.44 28.55 -4.67
C ASP A 217 8.94 28.85 -4.86
N ARG A 218 9.76 27.80 -5.08
CA ARG A 218 11.22 27.94 -5.19
C ARG A 218 11.73 28.24 -6.60
N TRP A 219 11.09 27.70 -7.62
CA TRP A 219 11.58 27.75 -9.01
C TRP A 219 10.55 28.27 -10.01
N GLY A 220 9.34 28.62 -9.55
CA GLY A 220 8.33 29.24 -10.38
C GLY A 220 8.54 30.75 -10.59
N PRO A 221 7.68 31.39 -11.40
CA PRO A 221 6.56 30.80 -12.13
C PRO A 221 7.01 30.00 -13.37
N PHE A 222 6.34 28.89 -13.65
CA PHE A 222 6.57 28.09 -14.85
C PHE A 222 5.59 28.46 -15.96
N GLU A 223 6.05 28.53 -17.22
CA GLU A 223 5.17 28.80 -18.38
C GLU A 223 4.12 27.69 -18.62
N LYS A 224 4.48 26.44 -18.32
CA LYS A 224 3.63 25.24 -18.51
C LYS A 224 3.55 24.40 -17.23
N PRO A 225 2.88 24.87 -16.17
CA PRO A 225 2.89 24.21 -14.85
C PRO A 225 2.42 22.75 -14.92
N ALA A 226 1.48 22.43 -15.81
CA ALA A 226 1.04 21.05 -16.01
C ALA A 226 2.14 20.11 -16.50
N LEU A 227 3.00 20.57 -17.42
CA LEU A 227 4.10 19.76 -17.95
C LEU A 227 5.15 19.47 -16.87
N TYR A 228 5.53 20.49 -16.10
CA TYR A 228 6.48 20.33 -15.00
C TYR A 228 5.93 19.43 -13.88
N GLU A 229 4.62 19.47 -13.62
CA GLU A 229 3.99 18.53 -12.68
C GLU A 229 4.06 17.08 -13.19
N TYR A 230 3.83 16.84 -14.49
CA TYR A 230 3.99 15.50 -15.07
C TYR A 230 5.43 15.01 -15.01
N ILE A 231 6.40 15.88 -15.30
CA ILE A 231 7.83 15.55 -15.18
C ILE A 231 8.15 15.18 -13.74
N LEU A 232 7.69 15.97 -12.76
CA LEU A 232 7.88 15.66 -11.34
C LEU A 232 7.29 14.30 -10.97
N ARG A 233 6.05 14.00 -11.41
CA ARG A 233 5.41 12.70 -11.16
C ARG A 233 6.22 11.55 -11.73
N ILE A 234 6.71 11.66 -12.97
CA ILE A 234 7.53 10.63 -13.61
C ILE A 234 8.85 10.44 -12.85
N LEU A 235 9.54 11.53 -12.50
CA LEU A 235 10.81 11.47 -11.76
C LEU A 235 10.64 10.82 -10.38
N LEU A 236 9.59 11.17 -9.64
CA LEU A 236 9.29 10.57 -8.34
C LEU A 236 8.92 9.09 -8.47
N CYS A 237 8.21 8.70 -9.52
CA CYS A 237 7.87 7.29 -9.75
C CYS A 237 9.12 6.46 -10.11
N LEU A 238 9.99 6.99 -10.97
CA LEU A 238 11.28 6.38 -11.28
C LEU A 238 12.16 6.25 -10.03
N LEU A 239 12.16 7.27 -9.16
CA LEU A 239 12.86 7.19 -7.87
C LEU A 239 12.31 6.04 -7.02
N THR A 240 10.98 5.90 -6.89
CA THR A 240 10.38 4.79 -6.15
C THR A 240 10.71 3.43 -6.76
N PHE A 241 10.78 3.34 -8.10
CA PHE A 241 11.18 2.11 -8.79
C PHE A 241 12.64 1.74 -8.49
N VAL A 242 13.57 2.68 -8.61
CA VAL A 242 14.99 2.44 -8.30
C VAL A 242 15.17 2.02 -6.84
N LEU A 243 14.46 2.68 -5.92
CA LEU A 243 14.51 2.30 -4.51
C LEU A 243 13.92 0.89 -4.28
N ALA A 244 12.81 0.56 -4.92
CA ALA A 244 12.18 -0.75 -4.82
C ALA A 244 13.09 -1.86 -5.38
N GLU A 245 13.80 -1.61 -6.47
CA GLU A 245 14.76 -2.55 -7.09
C GLU A 245 16.00 -2.77 -6.21
N VAL A 246 16.48 -1.71 -5.56
CA VAL A 246 17.69 -1.73 -4.72
C VAL A 246 17.43 -2.38 -3.36
N ILE A 247 16.19 -2.37 -2.86
CA ILE A 247 15.84 -2.93 -1.54
C ILE A 247 15.50 -4.42 -1.70
N PRO A 248 16.43 -5.35 -1.42
CA PRO A 248 16.32 -6.76 -1.82
C PRO A 248 15.40 -7.58 -0.92
N ASN A 249 14.97 -7.04 0.23
CA ASN A 249 14.35 -7.80 1.33
C ASN A 249 12.82 -7.79 1.34
N LEU A 250 12.17 -7.24 0.30
CA LEU A 250 10.71 -7.29 0.15
C LEU A 250 10.26 -8.20 -1.01
N SER A 251 11.20 -8.64 -1.86
CA SER A 251 10.98 -9.51 -3.02
C SER A 251 11.23 -10.97 -2.73
#